data_AF-A0A954M776-F1
#
_entry.id   AF-A0A954M776-F1
#
_cell.length_a   1.000
_cell.length_b   1.000
_cell.length_c   1.000
_cell.angle_alpha   90.00
_cell.angle_beta   90.00
_cell.angle_gamma   90.00
#
_symmetry.space_group_name_H-M   'P 1'
#
loop_
_entity.id
_entity.type
_entity.pdbx_description
1 polymer ?
#
loop_
_entity_poly.entity_id
_entity_poly.type
_entity_poly.pdbx_seq_one_letter_code
_entity_poly.pdbx_strand_id
1 'polypeptide(L)'
;MTDHASPSTSPAPARKAVRAIGPRLRWLFTIVLVAISLLMANSAYLVTITFLQWKWQETFENYFYHCMFLAHLVLGLLLIVPFLVFSLIHMWNTHDRKNRRAVLVGYGLFGVSLILLLSGLLLFRVDGFEIKHPGTRSAAYWAHVISPLFAIWLYVLHRLSGPRIKWKIGATYLTLVGVCVAALAALHSQDPRQWNVAGPASGEQYFHPSRARTVSGDFIPAETLMMDEYCRECHADAHKGWLQSAHRFSS
;
A
#
# COMPACT_ATOMS: atom_id res chain seq x y z
N MET A 1 -59.33 -36.63 48.11
CA MET A 1 -58.52 -35.59 47.44
C MET A 1 -57.18 -36.22 47.11
N THR A 2 -57.01 -36.68 45.88
CA THR A 2 -55.77 -37.28 45.38
C THR A 2 -55.02 -36.20 44.60
N ASP A 3 -53.97 -35.65 45.20
CA ASP A 3 -53.08 -34.69 44.56
C ASP A 3 -52.26 -35.38 43.47
N HIS A 4 -52.59 -35.09 42.22
CA HIS A 4 -51.77 -35.44 41.08
C HIS A 4 -50.59 -34.45 40.99
N ALA A 5 -49.41 -34.88 41.44
CA ALA A 5 -48.18 -34.15 41.23
C ALA A 5 -47.82 -34.17 39.72
N SER A 6 -47.92 -33.02 39.06
CA SER A 6 -47.47 -32.82 37.69
C SER A 6 -45.95 -32.95 37.60
N PRO A 7 -45.39 -33.69 36.62
CA PRO A 7 -43.96 -33.81 36.45
C PRO A 7 -43.33 -32.47 36.04
N SER A 8 -42.34 -32.02 36.81
CA SER A 8 -41.54 -30.84 36.53
C SER A 8 -40.60 -31.10 35.34
N THR A 9 -41.00 -30.63 34.15
CA THR A 9 -40.13 -30.64 32.98
C THR A 9 -38.95 -29.69 33.22
N SER A 10 -37.78 -30.23 33.57
CA SER A 10 -36.55 -29.45 33.71
C SER A 10 -36.19 -28.81 32.37
N PRO A 11 -35.90 -27.50 32.31
CA PRO A 11 -35.54 -26.85 31.05
C PRO A 11 -34.23 -27.42 30.52
N ALA A 12 -34.23 -27.84 29.25
CA ALA A 12 -33.04 -28.36 28.57
C ALA A 12 -31.88 -27.34 28.65
N PRO A 13 -30.64 -27.79 28.89
CA PRO A 13 -29.50 -26.90 29.06
C PRO A 13 -29.31 -26.03 27.82
N ALA A 14 -29.34 -24.71 27.99
CA ALA A 14 -29.11 -23.75 26.92
C ALA A 14 -27.76 -24.04 26.25
N ARG A 15 -27.78 -24.43 24.97
CA ARG A 15 -26.56 -24.69 24.19
C ARG A 15 -25.66 -23.46 24.25
N LYS A 16 -24.46 -23.61 24.84
CA LYS A 16 -23.44 -22.55 24.88
C LYS A 16 -23.24 -21.98 23.49
N ALA A 17 -23.40 -20.66 23.34
CA ALA A 17 -23.17 -19.97 22.09
C ALA A 17 -21.70 -20.14 21.66
N VAL A 18 -21.45 -21.03 20.70
CA VAL A 18 -20.12 -21.27 20.16
C VAL A 18 -19.68 -20.03 19.38
N ARG A 19 -18.55 -19.44 19.80
CA ARG A 19 -17.97 -18.28 19.11
C ARG A 19 -17.56 -18.67 17.70
N ALA A 20 -17.88 -17.83 16.72
CA ALA A 20 -17.57 -18.07 15.31
C ALA A 20 -16.05 -18.13 15.01
N ILE A 21 -15.22 -17.54 15.88
CA ILE A 21 -13.77 -17.51 15.73
C ILE A 21 -13.14 -18.21 16.94
N GLY A 22 -12.55 -19.39 16.69
CA GLY A 22 -11.77 -20.17 17.65
C GLY A 22 -10.41 -19.53 17.99
N PRO A 23 -9.68 -20.02 19.01
CA PRO A 23 -8.46 -19.39 19.50
C PRO A 23 -7.37 -19.21 18.44
N ARG A 24 -7.10 -20.25 17.62
CA ARG A 24 -6.11 -20.19 16.54
C ARG A 24 -6.52 -19.21 15.43
N LEU A 25 -7.80 -19.23 15.05
CA LEU A 25 -8.34 -18.34 14.02
C LEU A 25 -8.33 -16.87 14.47
N ARG A 26 -8.38 -16.58 15.78
CA ARG A 26 -8.22 -15.21 16.31
C ARG A 26 -6.81 -14.67 16.10
N TRP A 27 -5.79 -15.48 16.27
CA TRP A 27 -4.41 -15.06 16.00
C TRP A 27 -4.23 -14.71 14.52
N LEU A 28 -4.71 -15.57 13.62
CA LEU A 28 -4.69 -15.29 12.19
C LEU A 28 -5.48 -14.01 11.84
N PHE A 29 -6.66 -13.83 12.44
CA PHE A 29 -7.44 -12.60 12.30
C PHE A 29 -6.66 -11.35 12.73
N THR A 30 -5.93 -11.41 13.85
CA THR A 30 -5.10 -10.29 14.31
C THR A 30 -3.97 -10.00 13.31
N ILE A 31 -3.29 -11.02 12.80
CA ILE A 31 -2.25 -10.86 11.77
C ILE A 31 -2.82 -10.16 10.53
N VAL A 32 -3.97 -10.64 10.04
CA VAL A 32 -4.68 -10.04 8.90
C VAL A 32 -5.06 -8.59 9.18
N LEU A 33 -5.61 -8.28 10.36
CA LEU A 33 -5.95 -6.90 10.72
C LEU A 33 -4.72 -5.98 10.78
N VAL A 34 -3.61 -6.43 11.36
CA VAL A 34 -2.37 -5.64 11.41
C VAL A 34 -1.84 -5.38 10.00
N ALA A 35 -1.80 -6.40 9.15
CA ALA A 35 -1.35 -6.25 7.76
C ALA A 35 -2.25 -5.30 6.98
N ILE A 36 -3.59 -5.40 7.12
CA ILE A 36 -4.54 -4.46 6.52
C ILE A 36 -4.31 -3.04 7.05
N SER A 37 -4.10 -2.85 8.36
CA SER A 37 -3.80 -1.53 8.92
C SER A 37 -2.53 -0.94 8.33
N LEU A 38 -1.44 -1.70 8.25
CA LEU A 38 -0.20 -1.22 7.63
C LEU A 38 -0.40 -0.84 6.15
N LEU A 39 -1.12 -1.68 5.39
CA LEU A 39 -1.48 -1.40 4.00
C LEU A 39 -2.32 -0.13 3.88
N MET A 40 -3.33 0.06 4.73
CA MET A 40 -4.17 1.25 4.72
C MET A 40 -3.36 2.53 5.00
N ALA A 41 -2.42 2.49 5.95
CA ALA A 41 -1.55 3.62 6.24
C ALA A 41 -0.60 3.95 5.08
N ASN A 42 -0.02 2.92 4.47
CA ASN A 42 0.85 3.06 3.31
C ASN A 42 0.07 3.59 2.07
N SER A 43 -1.11 3.05 1.80
CA SER A 43 -2.00 3.53 0.73
C SER A 43 -2.43 4.98 0.95
N ALA A 44 -2.71 5.38 2.20
CA ALA A 44 -3.06 6.76 2.51
C ALA A 44 -1.91 7.71 2.13
N TYR A 45 -0.65 7.34 2.45
CA TYR A 45 0.52 8.08 2.00
C TYR A 45 0.62 8.16 0.47
N LEU A 46 0.50 7.03 -0.24
CA LEU A 46 0.61 7.00 -1.71
C LEU A 46 -0.46 7.87 -2.37
N VAL A 47 -1.71 7.78 -1.90
CA VAL A 47 -2.82 8.63 -2.39
C VAL A 47 -2.55 10.09 -2.08
N THR A 48 -2.02 10.43 -0.90
CA THR A 48 -1.65 11.80 -0.55
C THR A 48 -0.63 12.36 -1.54
N ILE A 49 0.48 11.65 -1.81
CA ILE A 49 1.50 12.15 -2.74
C ILE A 49 0.97 12.29 -4.16
N THR A 50 0.20 11.31 -4.65
CA THR A 50 -0.46 11.39 -5.96
C THR A 50 -1.41 12.58 -6.04
N PHE A 51 -2.12 12.89 -4.96
CA PHE A 51 -2.98 14.07 -4.88
C PHE A 51 -2.18 15.38 -4.88
N LEU A 52 -1.06 15.45 -4.14
CA LEU A 52 -0.18 16.62 -4.19
C LEU A 52 0.37 16.84 -5.61
N GLN A 53 0.84 15.78 -6.27
CA GLN A 53 1.30 15.83 -7.66
C GLN A 53 0.22 16.38 -8.60
N TRP A 54 -1.02 15.87 -8.49
CA TRP A 54 -2.14 16.39 -9.26
C TRP A 54 -2.46 17.86 -8.94
N LYS A 55 -2.39 18.27 -7.67
CA LYS A 55 -2.73 19.62 -7.25
C LYS A 55 -1.68 20.67 -7.65
N TRP A 56 -0.39 20.34 -7.54
CA TRP A 56 0.72 21.26 -7.81
C TRP A 56 1.31 21.11 -9.22
N GLN A 57 0.95 20.06 -9.98
CA GLN A 57 1.49 19.76 -11.31
C GLN A 57 3.03 19.58 -11.30
N GLU A 58 3.57 19.13 -10.17
CA GLU A 58 4.98 18.82 -9.95
C GLU A 58 5.16 17.33 -9.69
N THR A 59 6.32 16.79 -10.04
CA THR A 59 6.62 15.37 -9.82
C THR A 59 7.12 15.14 -8.40
N PHE A 60 6.34 14.39 -7.61
CA PHE A 60 6.72 13.97 -6.26
C PHE A 60 7.07 12.47 -6.18
N GLU A 61 7.27 11.79 -7.30
CA GLU A 61 7.63 10.37 -7.35
C GLU A 61 9.13 10.16 -7.11
N ASN A 62 9.61 10.46 -5.90
CA ASN A 62 11.03 10.31 -5.55
C ASN A 62 11.39 8.89 -5.08
N TYR A 63 12.64 8.67 -4.65
CA TYR A 63 13.10 7.37 -4.14
C TYR A 63 12.25 6.82 -2.99
N PHE A 64 11.80 7.69 -2.08
CA PHE A 64 10.98 7.29 -0.93
C PHE A 64 9.56 6.88 -1.37
N TYR A 65 8.98 7.57 -2.36
CA TYR A 65 7.73 7.14 -2.99
C TYR A 65 7.84 5.72 -3.56
N HIS A 66 8.91 5.42 -4.31
CA HIS A 66 9.16 4.09 -4.87
C HIS A 66 9.35 3.03 -3.78
N CYS A 67 10.04 3.35 -2.68
CA CYS A 67 10.15 2.45 -1.52
C CYS A 67 8.79 2.18 -0.89
N MET A 68 7.94 3.20 -0.74
CA MET A 68 6.58 3.04 -0.21
C MET A 68 5.68 2.25 -1.15
N PHE A 69 5.82 2.43 -2.46
CA PHE A 69 5.13 1.63 -3.47
C PHE A 69 5.58 0.17 -3.43
N LEU A 70 6.89 -0.09 -3.30
CA LEU A 70 7.41 -1.44 -3.11
C LEU A 70 6.89 -2.06 -1.81
N ALA A 71 6.85 -1.29 -0.71
CA ALA A 71 6.28 -1.75 0.55
C ALA A 71 4.80 -2.10 0.39
N HIS A 72 4.01 -1.31 -0.34
CA HIS A 72 2.61 -1.63 -0.67
C HIS A 72 2.50 -3.00 -1.34
N LEU A 73 3.32 -3.22 -2.35
CA LEU A 73 3.35 -4.44 -3.15
C LEU A 73 3.71 -5.66 -2.29
N VAL A 74 4.80 -5.57 -1.52
CA VAL A 74 5.25 -6.67 -0.64
C VAL A 74 4.21 -6.96 0.44
N LEU A 75 3.69 -5.94 1.12
CA LEU A 75 2.64 -6.11 2.13
C LEU A 75 1.36 -6.71 1.53
N GLY A 76 0.99 -6.28 0.31
CA GLY A 76 -0.15 -6.79 -0.43
C GLY A 76 -0.01 -8.28 -0.73
N LEU A 77 1.14 -8.69 -1.27
CA LEU A 77 1.44 -10.11 -1.53
C LEU A 77 1.44 -10.95 -0.26
N LEU A 78 2.06 -10.46 0.82
CA LEU A 78 2.08 -11.13 2.11
C LEU A 78 0.68 -11.27 2.74
N LEU A 79 -0.25 -10.34 2.45
CA LEU A 79 -1.61 -10.38 2.97
C LEU A 79 -2.47 -11.46 2.28
N ILE A 80 -2.23 -11.77 1.00
CA ILE A 80 -3.10 -12.65 0.19
C ILE A 80 -3.35 -13.98 0.90
N VAL A 81 -2.29 -14.71 1.23
CA VAL A 81 -2.39 -16.06 1.82
C VAL A 81 -3.13 -16.05 3.18
N PRO A 82 -2.69 -15.29 4.20
CA PRO A 82 -3.36 -15.29 5.49
C PRO A 82 -4.81 -14.80 5.40
N PHE A 83 -5.10 -13.82 4.53
CA PHE A 83 -6.46 -13.34 4.30
C PHE A 83 -7.37 -14.41 3.70
N LEU A 84 -6.91 -15.11 2.66
CA LEU A 84 -7.69 -16.18 2.00
C LEU A 84 -7.92 -17.35 2.97
N VAL A 85 -6.88 -17.79 3.67
CA VAL A 85 -6.98 -18.87 4.67
C VAL A 85 -7.98 -18.49 5.76
N PHE A 86 -7.88 -17.27 6.30
CA PHE A 86 -8.83 -16.79 7.32
C PHE A 86 -10.26 -16.79 6.78
N SER A 87 -10.47 -16.20 5.60
CA SER A 87 -11.79 -16.02 5.01
C SER A 87 -12.47 -17.35 4.70
N LEU A 88 -11.76 -18.29 4.09
CA LEU A 88 -12.29 -19.61 3.75
C LEU A 88 -12.64 -20.42 5.00
N ILE A 89 -11.76 -20.46 6.00
CA ILE A 89 -12.04 -21.16 7.26
C ILE A 89 -13.20 -20.50 8.01
N HIS A 90 -13.24 -19.16 8.06
CA HIS A 90 -14.33 -18.42 8.69
C HIS A 90 -15.67 -18.72 8.02
N MET A 91 -15.68 -18.73 6.69
CA MET A 91 -16.84 -19.03 5.86
C MET A 91 -17.34 -20.46 6.11
N TRP A 92 -16.45 -21.45 6.06
CA TRP A 92 -16.77 -22.85 6.36
C TRP A 92 -17.42 -23.00 7.74
N ASN A 93 -16.88 -22.32 8.76
CA ASN A 93 -17.39 -22.39 10.13
C ASN A 93 -18.73 -21.66 10.35
N THR A 94 -19.17 -20.83 9.41
CA THR A 94 -20.31 -19.92 9.61
C THR A 94 -21.40 -20.01 8.55
N HIS A 95 -21.19 -20.76 7.48
CA HIS A 95 -22.14 -20.87 6.37
C HIS A 95 -23.54 -21.34 6.81
N ASP A 96 -23.65 -22.15 7.86
CA ASP A 96 -24.93 -22.67 8.39
C ASP A 96 -25.57 -21.81 9.50
N ARG A 97 -25.02 -20.64 9.79
CA ARG A 97 -25.57 -19.76 10.83
C ARG A 97 -26.98 -19.29 10.46
N LYS A 98 -27.89 -19.28 11.44
CA LYS A 98 -29.29 -18.87 11.28
C LYS A 98 -29.46 -17.43 10.77
N ASN A 99 -28.54 -16.52 11.12
CA ASN A 99 -28.57 -15.14 10.63
C ASN A 99 -28.04 -15.07 9.19
N ARG A 100 -28.91 -15.40 8.22
CA ARG A 100 -28.59 -15.41 6.80
C ARG A 100 -28.12 -14.06 6.27
N ARG A 101 -28.64 -12.94 6.80
CA ARG A 101 -28.22 -11.59 6.40
C ARG A 101 -26.73 -11.36 6.68
N ALA A 102 -26.25 -11.74 7.86
CA ALA A 102 -24.84 -11.61 8.22
C ALA A 102 -23.92 -12.48 7.35
N VAL A 103 -24.38 -13.70 7.02
CA VAL A 103 -23.66 -14.62 6.12
C VAL A 103 -23.59 -14.05 4.70
N LEU A 104 -24.69 -13.53 4.16
CA LEU A 104 -24.73 -12.89 2.83
C LEU A 104 -23.83 -11.66 2.75
N VAL A 105 -23.83 -10.79 3.77
CA VAL A 105 -22.89 -9.66 3.83
C VAL A 105 -21.44 -10.16 3.92
N GLY A 106 -21.20 -11.28 4.60
CA GLY A 106 -19.89 -11.95 4.64
C GLY A 106 -19.42 -12.42 3.26
N TYR A 107 -20.30 -13.04 2.47
CA TYR A 107 -20.00 -13.41 1.08
C TYR A 107 -19.73 -12.19 0.20
N GLY A 108 -20.53 -11.11 0.36
CA GLY A 108 -20.29 -9.85 -0.33
C GLY A 108 -18.94 -9.24 0.01
N LEU A 109 -18.57 -9.21 1.29
CA LEU A 109 -17.26 -8.74 1.75
C LEU A 109 -16.13 -9.57 1.16
N PHE A 110 -16.26 -10.91 1.14
CA PHE A 110 -15.27 -11.79 0.53
C PHE A 110 -15.14 -11.53 -0.98
N GLY A 111 -16.26 -11.39 -1.70
CA GLY A 111 -16.27 -11.09 -3.13
C GLY A 111 -15.59 -9.75 -3.46
N VAL A 112 -15.92 -8.67 -2.75
CA VAL A 112 -15.26 -7.36 -2.92
C VAL A 112 -13.77 -7.43 -2.57
N SER A 113 -13.40 -8.17 -1.53
CA SER A 113 -12.00 -8.36 -1.17
C SER A 113 -11.24 -9.16 -2.23
N LEU A 114 -11.89 -10.14 -2.88
CA LEU A 114 -11.29 -10.88 -3.98
C LEU A 114 -11.07 -9.96 -5.19
N ILE A 115 -12.02 -9.07 -5.51
CA ILE A 115 -11.84 -8.04 -6.54
C ILE A 115 -10.63 -7.16 -6.20
N LEU A 116 -10.50 -6.71 -4.94
CA LEU A 116 -9.36 -5.90 -4.49
C LEU A 116 -8.02 -6.63 -4.71
N LEU A 117 -7.91 -7.89 -4.27
CA LEU A 117 -6.68 -8.68 -4.41
C LEU A 117 -6.35 -8.99 -5.86
N LEU A 118 -7.33 -9.44 -6.64
CA LEU A 118 -7.13 -9.77 -8.06
C LEU A 118 -6.76 -8.51 -8.85
N SER A 119 -7.47 -7.39 -8.67
CA SER A 119 -7.12 -6.14 -9.34
C SER A 119 -5.71 -5.66 -8.97
N GLY A 120 -5.26 -5.83 -7.73
CA GLY A 120 -3.89 -5.54 -7.31
C GLY A 120 -2.86 -6.42 -8.00
N LEU A 121 -3.13 -7.73 -8.10
CA LEU A 121 -2.30 -8.66 -8.86
C LEU A 121 -2.28 -8.34 -10.36
N LEU A 122 -3.39 -7.92 -10.94
CA LEU A 122 -3.46 -7.51 -12.35
C LEU A 122 -2.65 -6.23 -12.63
N LEU A 123 -2.49 -5.35 -11.64
CA LEU A 123 -1.69 -4.14 -11.73
C LEU A 123 -0.20 -4.38 -11.43
N PHE A 124 0.14 -5.55 -10.88
CA PHE A 124 1.52 -5.95 -10.64
C PHE A 124 2.27 -6.05 -11.97
N ARG A 125 3.46 -5.45 -12.02
CA ARG A 125 4.30 -5.40 -13.20
C ARG A 125 5.60 -6.12 -12.91
N VAL A 126 5.73 -7.30 -13.51
CA VAL A 126 6.99 -8.02 -13.62
C VAL A 126 7.16 -8.43 -15.07
N ASP A 127 8.40 -8.62 -15.50
CA ASP A 127 8.70 -8.97 -16.87
C ASP A 127 7.94 -10.25 -17.26
N GLY A 128 7.12 -10.18 -18.33
CA GLY A 128 6.20 -11.25 -18.74
C GLY A 128 4.80 -11.27 -18.10
N PHE A 129 4.54 -10.46 -17.07
CA PHE A 129 3.21 -10.29 -16.45
C PHE A 129 2.83 -8.80 -16.45
N GLU A 130 2.42 -8.29 -17.61
CA GLU A 130 1.96 -6.91 -17.77
C GLU A 130 0.73 -6.79 -18.66
N ILE A 131 -0.28 -6.05 -18.18
CA ILE A 131 -1.45 -5.69 -18.99
C ILE A 131 -1.08 -4.51 -19.89
N LYS A 132 -0.90 -4.80 -21.17
CA LYS A 132 -0.59 -3.80 -22.21
C LYS A 132 -1.82 -3.00 -22.65
N HIS A 133 -3.01 -3.61 -22.59
CA HIS A 133 -4.24 -2.96 -23.05
C HIS A 133 -4.69 -1.86 -22.07
N PRO A 134 -4.79 -0.59 -22.52
CA PRO A 134 -5.02 0.56 -21.63
C PRO A 134 -6.39 0.52 -20.94
N GLY A 135 -7.44 0.04 -21.63
CA GLY A 135 -8.77 -0.06 -21.05
C GLY A 135 -8.83 -1.06 -19.89
N THR A 136 -8.15 -2.21 -20.03
CA THR A 136 -8.12 -3.25 -19.00
C THR A 136 -7.34 -2.79 -17.78
N ARG A 137 -6.22 -2.10 -18.00
CA ARG A 137 -5.42 -1.53 -16.92
C ARG A 137 -6.18 -0.44 -16.14
N SER A 138 -6.89 0.44 -16.84
CA SER A 138 -7.73 1.47 -16.21
C SER A 138 -8.84 0.85 -15.37
N ALA A 139 -9.53 -0.18 -15.88
CA ALA A 139 -10.56 -0.90 -15.14
C ALA A 139 -10.00 -1.56 -13.87
N ALA A 140 -8.85 -2.24 -13.97
CA ALA A 140 -8.18 -2.83 -12.81
C ALA A 140 -7.77 -1.76 -11.78
N TYR A 141 -7.22 -0.63 -12.23
CA TYR A 141 -6.87 0.50 -11.37
C TYR A 141 -8.06 1.02 -10.58
N TRP A 142 -9.16 1.35 -11.24
CA TRP A 142 -10.34 1.88 -10.56
C TRP A 142 -11.00 0.83 -9.66
N ALA A 143 -11.02 -0.43 -10.06
CA ALA A 143 -11.47 -1.53 -9.20
C ALA A 143 -10.63 -1.60 -7.91
N HIS A 144 -9.30 -1.50 -8.03
CA HIS A 144 -8.37 -1.56 -6.89
C HIS A 144 -8.52 -0.34 -5.96
N VAL A 145 -8.75 0.85 -6.51
CA VAL A 145 -8.91 2.09 -5.73
C VAL A 145 -10.27 2.15 -5.00
N ILE A 146 -11.35 1.68 -5.63
CA ILE A 146 -12.71 1.82 -5.10
C ILE A 146 -13.11 0.66 -4.17
N SER A 147 -12.68 -0.57 -4.48
CA SER A 147 -13.00 -1.76 -3.68
C SER A 147 -12.67 -1.67 -2.17
N PRO A 148 -11.59 -1.03 -1.69
CA PRO A 148 -11.32 -0.96 -0.25
C PRO A 148 -12.37 -0.12 0.49
N LEU A 149 -12.97 0.89 -0.15
CA LEU A 149 -14.07 1.67 0.43
C LEU A 149 -15.30 0.80 0.67
N PHE A 150 -15.67 -0.01 -0.32
CA PHE A 150 -16.75 -0.99 -0.19
C PHE A 150 -16.42 -2.07 0.83
N ALA A 151 -15.18 -2.57 0.87
CA ALA A 151 -14.75 -3.56 1.84
C ALA A 151 -14.86 -3.05 3.28
N ILE A 152 -14.43 -1.80 3.55
CA ILE A 152 -14.57 -1.18 4.87
C ILE A 152 -16.04 -1.07 5.27
N TRP A 153 -16.89 -0.58 4.37
CA TRP A 153 -18.32 -0.44 4.62
C TRP A 153 -19.00 -1.79 4.90
N LEU A 154 -18.76 -2.80 4.05
CA LEU A 154 -19.28 -4.15 4.23
C LEU A 154 -18.74 -4.82 5.49
N TYR A 155 -17.48 -4.58 5.86
CA TYR A 155 -16.90 -5.07 7.11
C TYR A 155 -17.61 -4.50 8.33
N VAL A 156 -17.91 -3.19 8.33
CA VAL A 156 -18.70 -2.56 9.40
C VAL A 156 -20.07 -3.24 9.50
N LEU A 157 -20.79 -3.38 8.38
CA LEU A 157 -22.11 -4.03 8.34
C LEU A 157 -22.05 -5.49 8.82
N HIS A 158 -21.06 -6.25 8.37
CA HIS A 158 -20.83 -7.63 8.78
C HIS A 158 -20.62 -7.74 10.30
N ARG A 159 -19.87 -6.80 10.88
CA ARG A 159 -19.51 -6.79 12.31
C ARG A 159 -20.61 -6.27 13.23
N LEU A 160 -21.66 -5.65 12.71
CA LEU A 160 -22.86 -5.28 13.50
C LEU A 160 -23.52 -6.51 14.14
N SER A 161 -23.39 -7.69 13.53
CA SER A 161 -23.89 -8.96 14.07
C SER A 161 -22.96 -9.63 15.09
N GLY A 162 -21.78 -9.04 15.35
CA GLY A 162 -20.75 -9.58 16.23
C GLY A 162 -20.50 -8.73 17.49
N PRO A 163 -19.34 -8.89 18.15
CA PRO A 163 -18.94 -8.02 19.25
C PRO A 163 -18.84 -6.56 18.80
N ARG A 164 -19.29 -5.64 19.67
CA ARG A 164 -19.28 -4.20 19.40
C ARG A 164 -17.91 -3.71 18.91
N ILE A 165 -17.93 -2.84 17.91
CA ILE A 165 -16.73 -2.19 17.38
C ILE A 165 -16.23 -1.20 18.43
N LYS A 166 -14.94 -1.27 18.76
CA LYS A 166 -14.29 -0.31 19.66
C LYS A 166 -13.90 0.94 18.86
N TRP A 167 -14.86 1.80 18.57
CA TRP A 167 -14.67 3.02 17.76
C TRP A 167 -13.52 3.91 18.22
N LYS A 168 -13.25 3.98 19.53
CA LYS A 168 -12.11 4.71 20.08
C LYS A 168 -10.76 4.27 19.48
N ILE A 169 -10.55 2.96 19.32
CA ILE A 169 -9.31 2.42 18.75
C ILE A 169 -9.20 2.82 17.27
N GLY A 170 -10.31 2.73 16.52
CA GLY A 170 -10.35 3.14 15.12
C GLY A 170 -10.07 4.63 14.95
N ALA A 171 -10.65 5.48 15.81
CA ALA A 171 -10.40 6.92 15.81
C ALA A 171 -8.94 7.24 16.13
N THR A 172 -8.36 6.64 17.18
CA THR A 172 -6.94 6.82 17.53
C THR A 172 -6.02 6.40 16.39
N TYR A 173 -6.29 5.26 15.77
CA TYR A 173 -5.54 4.79 14.61
C TYR A 173 -5.62 5.78 13.44
N LEU A 174 -6.83 6.25 13.09
CA LEU A 174 -7.04 7.21 12.01
C LEU A 174 -6.31 8.53 12.27
N THR A 175 -6.39 9.05 13.50
CA THR A 175 -5.66 10.26 13.91
C THR A 175 -4.16 10.07 13.78
N LEU A 176 -3.61 8.96 14.30
CA LEU A 176 -2.18 8.68 14.26
C LEU A 176 -1.67 8.57 12.82
N VAL A 177 -2.37 7.79 11.99
CA VAL A 177 -2.03 7.66 10.56
C VAL A 177 -2.14 9.00 9.86
N GLY A 178 -3.20 9.78 10.11
CA GLY A 178 -3.37 11.11 9.52
C GLY A 178 -2.22 12.05 9.87
N VAL A 179 -1.81 12.11 11.14
CA VAL A 179 -0.66 12.92 11.58
C VAL A 179 0.64 12.44 10.94
N CYS A 180 0.91 11.12 10.95
CA CYS A 180 2.11 10.56 10.34
C CYS A 180 2.16 10.81 8.82
N VAL A 181 1.05 10.61 8.11
CA VAL A 181 0.97 10.86 6.66
C VAL A 181 1.15 12.34 6.36
N ALA A 182 0.53 13.24 7.13
CA ALA A 182 0.71 14.68 6.96
C ALA A 182 2.18 15.10 7.20
N ALA A 183 2.82 14.58 8.25
CA ALA A 183 4.23 14.85 8.53
C ALA A 183 5.14 14.33 7.42
N LEU A 184 4.94 13.07 6.98
CA LEU A 184 5.69 12.48 5.87
C LEU A 184 5.46 13.24 4.57
N ALA A 185 4.24 13.67 4.28
CA ALA A 185 3.92 14.45 3.10
C ALA A 185 4.58 15.84 3.13
N ALA A 186 4.58 16.51 4.28
CA ALA A 186 5.27 17.78 4.46
C ALA A 186 6.78 17.64 4.24
N LEU A 187 7.41 16.65 4.88
CA LEU A 187 8.83 16.34 4.69
C LEU A 187 9.15 15.93 3.24
N HIS A 188 8.25 15.20 2.59
CA HIS A 188 8.39 14.81 1.19
C HIS A 188 8.29 16.02 0.25
N SER A 189 7.37 16.95 0.51
CA SER A 189 7.21 18.16 -0.31
C SER A 189 8.36 19.16 -0.16
N GLN A 190 9.28 18.93 0.77
CA GLN A 190 10.45 19.76 0.99
C GLN A 190 11.66 19.10 0.34
N ASP A 191 12.48 19.89 -0.38
CA ASP A 191 13.82 19.48 -0.78
C ASP A 191 14.85 20.17 0.13
N PRO A 192 15.41 19.46 1.12
CA PRO A 192 16.44 20.02 1.99
C PRO A 192 17.69 20.47 1.21
N ARG A 193 17.92 19.93 0.00
CA ARG A 193 19.04 20.31 -0.85
C ARG A 193 18.85 21.67 -1.51
N GLN A 194 17.62 22.20 -1.56
CA GLN A 194 17.35 23.55 -2.03
C GLN A 194 17.32 24.58 -0.90
N TRP A 195 17.41 24.13 0.35
CA TRP A 195 17.44 25.04 1.48
C TRP A 195 18.77 25.79 1.51
N ASN A 196 18.69 27.13 1.41
CA ASN A 196 19.83 28.04 1.47
C ASN A 196 20.85 27.88 0.33
N VAL A 197 20.47 27.31 -0.81
CA VAL A 197 21.32 27.28 -2.00
C VAL A 197 21.12 28.56 -2.81
N ALA A 198 22.14 29.42 -2.78
CA ALA A 198 22.25 30.54 -3.71
C ALA A 198 23.13 30.11 -4.88
N GLY A 199 22.51 29.70 -5.99
CA GLY A 199 23.24 29.40 -7.22
C GLY A 199 24.02 30.63 -7.71
N PRO A 200 25.22 30.47 -8.31
CA PRO A 200 25.98 31.60 -8.82
C PRO A 200 25.19 32.28 -9.94
N ALA A 201 25.03 33.61 -9.87
CA ALA A 201 24.31 34.39 -10.88
C ALA A 201 24.86 34.22 -12.32
N SER A 202 26.12 33.76 -12.45
CA SER A 202 26.78 33.45 -13.72
C SER A 202 26.44 32.07 -14.30
N GLY A 203 25.83 31.15 -13.53
CA GLY A 203 25.50 29.80 -14.00
C GLY A 203 24.51 29.79 -15.16
N GLU A 204 23.50 30.66 -15.11
CA GLU A 204 22.49 30.80 -16.16
C GLU A 204 23.06 31.43 -17.44
N GLN A 205 24.06 32.31 -17.30
CA GLN A 205 24.78 32.90 -18.44
C GLN A 205 25.69 31.88 -19.14
N TYR A 206 26.30 30.96 -18.39
CA TYR A 206 27.29 30.02 -18.93
C TYR A 206 26.71 29.01 -19.93
N PHE A 207 25.46 28.58 -19.71
CA PHE A 207 24.81 27.58 -20.57
C PHE A 207 23.85 28.18 -21.61
N HIS A 208 23.61 29.49 -21.61
CA HIS A 208 22.77 30.14 -22.62
C HIS A 208 23.37 29.99 -24.05
N PRO A 209 22.58 29.68 -25.10
CA PRO A 209 21.11 29.62 -25.18
C PRO A 209 20.48 28.28 -24.77
N SER A 210 21.29 27.29 -24.37
CA SER A 210 20.75 26.04 -23.86
C SER A 210 20.09 26.28 -22.50
N ARG A 211 18.87 25.76 -22.30
CA ARG A 211 18.18 25.81 -21.00
C ARG A 211 18.70 24.75 -20.02
N ALA A 212 19.95 24.34 -20.16
CA ALA A 212 20.57 23.33 -19.32
C ALA A 212 20.87 23.93 -17.94
N ARG A 213 20.28 23.34 -16.89
CA ARG A 213 20.49 23.71 -15.50
C ARG A 213 20.47 22.45 -14.64
N THR A 214 21.28 22.42 -13.59
CA THR A 214 21.17 21.39 -12.55
C THR A 214 19.90 21.63 -11.72
N VAL A 215 19.49 20.62 -10.95
CA VAL A 215 18.32 20.74 -10.06
C VAL A 215 18.51 21.84 -9.02
N SER A 216 19.74 22.08 -8.54
CA SER A 216 20.05 23.13 -7.56
C SER A 216 20.38 24.49 -8.18
N GLY A 217 20.63 24.55 -9.50
CA GLY A 217 21.15 25.75 -10.17
C GLY A 217 22.66 25.95 -10.02
N ASP A 218 23.36 25.08 -9.29
CA ASP A 218 24.81 25.09 -9.16
C ASP A 218 25.52 24.39 -10.31
N PHE A 219 26.82 24.64 -10.46
CA PHE A 219 27.67 23.84 -11.32
C PHE A 219 27.87 22.43 -10.74
N ILE A 220 27.97 21.43 -11.63
CA ILE A 220 28.45 20.11 -11.23
C ILE A 220 29.96 20.22 -10.99
N PRO A 221 30.49 19.82 -9.82
CA PRO A 221 31.93 19.87 -9.57
C PRO A 221 32.69 19.09 -10.63
N ALA A 222 33.77 19.67 -11.16
CA ALA A 222 34.57 19.04 -12.22
C ALA A 222 35.11 17.67 -11.77
N GLU A 223 35.54 17.56 -10.52
CA GLU A 223 35.98 16.30 -9.90
C GLU A 223 34.92 15.20 -9.94
N THR A 224 33.62 15.51 -9.93
CA THR A 224 32.54 14.51 -10.06
C THR A 224 32.38 14.00 -11.49
N LEU A 225 32.74 14.82 -12.49
CA LEU A 225 32.64 14.47 -13.91
C LEU A 225 33.94 13.88 -14.47
N MET A 226 35.09 14.27 -13.91
CA MET A 226 36.43 13.90 -14.36
C MET A 226 37.01 12.76 -13.50
N MET A 227 36.23 11.70 -13.28
CA MET A 227 36.57 10.54 -12.45
C MET A 227 37.25 9.42 -13.25
N ASP A 228 38.16 9.76 -14.17
CA ASP A 228 38.73 8.80 -15.13
C ASP A 228 39.46 7.63 -14.46
N GLU A 229 40.18 7.91 -13.38
CA GLU A 229 40.93 6.90 -12.63
C GLU A 229 39.99 5.86 -12.00
N TYR A 230 38.89 6.33 -11.39
CA TYR A 230 37.85 5.45 -10.83
C TYR A 230 37.12 4.65 -11.91
N CYS A 231 36.79 5.30 -13.03
CA CYS A 231 36.18 4.62 -14.17
C CYS A 231 37.11 3.54 -14.74
N ARG A 232 38.44 3.78 -14.78
CA ARG A 232 39.42 2.80 -15.24
C ARG A 232 39.50 1.57 -14.33
N GLU A 233 39.35 1.74 -13.02
CA GLU A 233 39.34 0.62 -12.07
C GLU A 233 38.18 -0.35 -12.34
N CYS A 234 36.99 0.17 -12.67
CA CYS A 234 35.80 -0.64 -12.94
C CYS A 234 35.61 -1.03 -14.43
N HIS A 235 36.16 -0.26 -15.37
CA HIS A 235 35.94 -0.37 -16.82
C HIS A 235 37.24 -0.27 -17.63
N ALA A 236 38.21 -1.13 -17.31
CA ALA A 236 39.55 -1.10 -17.91
C ALA A 236 39.57 -1.32 -19.43
N ASP A 237 38.65 -2.11 -19.97
CA ASP A 237 38.50 -2.40 -21.39
C ASP A 237 37.96 -1.20 -22.17
N ALA A 238 36.92 -0.54 -21.66
CA ALA A 238 36.39 0.70 -22.22
C ALA A 238 37.44 1.82 -22.21
N HIS A 239 38.18 1.96 -21.10
CA HIS A 239 39.29 2.91 -21.00
C HIS A 239 40.40 2.59 -22.02
N LYS A 240 40.76 1.32 -22.22
CA LYS A 240 41.75 0.92 -23.23
C LYS A 240 41.29 1.26 -24.66
N GLY A 241 39.99 1.09 -24.95
CA GLY A 241 39.39 1.50 -26.21
C GLY A 241 39.44 3.01 -26.43
N TRP A 242 39.09 3.80 -25.41
CA TRP A 242 39.25 5.25 -25.44
C TRP A 242 40.71 5.68 -25.64
N LEU A 243 41.68 5.04 -24.97
CA LEU A 243 43.11 5.37 -25.08
C LEU A 243 43.65 5.21 -26.53
N GLN A 244 43.03 4.32 -27.31
CA GLN A 244 43.35 4.06 -28.72
C GLN A 244 42.48 4.88 -29.69
N SER A 245 41.48 5.59 -29.18
CA SER A 245 40.60 6.44 -29.98
C SER A 245 41.31 7.70 -30.46
N ALA A 246 40.95 8.14 -31.66
CA ALA A 246 41.35 9.44 -32.19
C ALA A 246 40.88 10.61 -31.30
N HIS A 247 39.88 10.39 -30.44
CA HIS A 247 39.30 11.40 -29.55
C HIS A 247 39.88 11.41 -28.13
N ARG A 248 40.93 10.64 -27.83
CA ARG A 248 41.47 10.55 -26.46
C ARG A 248 41.98 11.87 -25.87
N PHE A 249 42.20 12.88 -26.72
CA PHE A 249 42.67 14.21 -26.33
C PHE A 249 41.58 15.28 -26.38
N SER A 250 40.34 14.90 -26.70
CA SER A 250 39.19 15.80 -26.87
C SER A 250 38.12 15.63 -25.78
N SER A 251 38.39 14.76 -24.81
CA SER A 251 37.54 14.43 -23.66
C SER A 251 38.12 15.01 -22.39
#